data_AF-A0A8H6GVK3-F1
#
_entry.id   AF-A0A8H6GVK3-F1
#
_cell.length_a   1.000
_cell.length_b   1.000
_cell.length_c   1.000
_cell.angle_alpha   90.00
_cell.angle_beta   90.00
_cell.angle_gamma   90.00
#
_symmetry.space_group_name_H-M   'P 1'
#
loop_
_entity.id
_entity.type
_entity.pdbx_description
1 polymer ?
#
loop_
_entity_poly.entity_id
_entity_poly.type
_entity_poly.pdbx_seq_one_letter_code
_entity_poly.pdbx_strand_id
1 'polypeptide(L)'
;MRDAMLLAEISLYCTLQKEDCVKPTFTNDGFSSKFAIWKQQYGYLLDLPTGLMLKFSYCIANVILAKRTLDRVEADALNLASSLSPQTSRSSTVHLQDPSTKSLQGHVYELSFRVIQAFIAIPSSSSGDLPEFHSLCVAYSLLILGQYDEMPPAIAKNELYSALQEMKRRCNESNAYSVAVRLSVERAWDNFLRVDGVNSVEVVRQESQFHSHAAQSTSANKACHNSGAGGQVESLDLDFFFNGGYLDLLDVDNFLV
;
A
#
# COMPACT_ATOMS: atom_id res chain seq x y z
N MET A 1 -2.22 26.26 17.78
CA MET A 1 -2.89 25.13 17.08
C MET A 1 -2.01 24.55 15.98
N ARG A 2 -1.57 25.34 14.99
CA ARG A 2 -0.65 24.86 13.95
C ARG A 2 0.64 24.24 14.53
N ASP A 3 1.27 24.91 15.48
CA ASP A 3 2.52 24.41 16.09
C ASP A 3 2.31 23.12 16.88
N ALA A 4 1.14 22.97 17.53
CA ALA A 4 0.79 21.73 18.23
C ALA A 4 0.55 20.56 17.26
N MET A 5 -0.04 20.83 16.08
CA MET A 5 -0.20 19.81 15.03
C MET A 5 1.15 19.41 14.43
N LEU A 6 2.03 20.38 14.19
CA LEU A 6 3.38 20.11 13.69
C LEU A 6 4.20 19.31 14.71
N LEU A 7 4.15 19.69 15.98
CA LEU A 7 4.82 18.95 17.06
C LEU A 7 4.27 17.52 17.19
N ALA A 8 2.95 17.35 17.08
CA ALA A 8 2.32 16.04 17.09
C ALA A 8 2.81 15.18 15.91
N GLU A 9 2.87 15.74 14.70
CA GLU A 9 3.36 15.05 13.51
C GLU A 9 4.84 14.66 13.62
N ILE A 10 5.71 15.57 14.08
CA ILE A 10 7.12 15.27 14.33
C ILE A 10 7.26 14.15 15.37
N SER A 11 6.53 14.25 16.48
CA SER A 11 6.54 13.24 17.54
C SER A 11 6.05 11.87 17.05
N LEU A 12 5.08 11.86 16.13
CA LEU A 12 4.57 10.63 15.51
C LEU A 12 5.68 9.92 14.71
N TYR A 13 6.35 10.65 13.82
CA TYR A 13 7.41 10.07 12.99
C TYR A 13 8.66 9.69 13.79
N CYS A 14 8.98 10.44 14.86
CA CYS A 14 10.02 10.04 15.82
C CYS A 14 9.67 8.73 16.53
N THR A 15 8.39 8.54 16.89
CA THR A 15 7.93 7.28 17.48
C THR A 15 8.06 6.16 16.46
N LEU A 16 7.60 6.36 15.23
CA LEU A 16 7.71 5.38 14.14
C LEU A 16 9.15 4.93 13.87
N GLN A 17 10.12 5.86 13.93
CA GLN A 17 11.54 5.57 13.73
C GLN A 17 12.13 4.68 14.83
N LYS A 18 11.69 4.87 16.08
CA LYS A 18 12.19 4.13 17.25
C LYS A 18 11.57 2.74 17.43
N GLU A 19 10.52 2.41 16.67
CA GLU A 19 9.77 1.18 16.88
C GLU A 19 10.40 -0.03 16.18
N ASP A 20 10.83 -1.00 16.99
CA ASP A 20 11.28 -2.30 16.52
C ASP A 20 10.09 -3.13 16.03
N CYS A 21 10.07 -3.41 14.73
CA CYS A 21 8.99 -4.11 13.99
C CYS A 21 8.94 -5.62 14.28
N VAL A 22 9.00 -6.03 15.55
CA VAL A 22 9.20 -7.43 15.98
C VAL A 22 7.89 -8.20 16.12
N LYS A 23 6.79 -7.55 16.51
CA LYS A 23 5.49 -8.22 16.67
C LYS A 23 4.34 -7.31 16.26
N PRO A 24 3.39 -7.81 15.43
CA PRO A 24 2.19 -7.05 15.12
C PRO A 24 1.34 -6.92 16.39
N THR A 25 1.15 -5.70 16.86
CA THR A 25 0.27 -5.38 17.98
C THR A 25 -0.69 -4.28 17.55
N PHE A 26 -1.94 -4.65 17.31
CA PHE A 26 -3.00 -3.75 16.89
C PHE A 26 -4.05 -3.59 17.99
N THR A 27 -4.57 -2.39 18.13
CA THR A 27 -5.69 -2.05 19.02
C THR A 27 -7.02 -2.39 18.35
N ASN A 28 -8.12 -2.39 19.12
CA ASN A 28 -9.46 -2.76 18.64
C ASN A 28 -9.98 -1.88 17.49
N ASP A 29 -9.43 -0.67 17.34
CA ASP A 29 -9.74 0.26 16.25
C ASP A 29 -8.90 -0.01 14.99
N GLY A 30 -8.06 -1.06 14.99
CA GLY A 30 -7.23 -1.44 13.87
C GLY A 30 -6.02 -0.53 13.64
N PHE A 31 -5.58 0.23 14.63
CA PHE A 31 -4.30 0.94 14.59
C PHE A 31 -3.24 0.24 15.43
N SER A 32 -1.97 0.60 15.26
CA SER A 32 -0.90 0.01 16.06
C SER A 32 -0.95 0.49 17.50
N SER A 33 -0.84 -0.44 18.45
CA SER A 33 -0.68 -0.12 19.87
C SER A 33 0.64 0.59 20.18
N LYS A 34 1.61 0.58 19.25
CA LYS A 34 2.87 1.31 19.38
C LYS A 34 2.66 2.82 19.45
N PHE A 35 1.60 3.32 18.81
CA PHE A 35 1.22 4.73 18.90
C PHE A 35 0.28 5.03 20.07
N ALA A 36 0.09 4.14 21.04
CA ALA A 36 -0.87 4.36 22.13
C ALA A 36 -0.52 5.58 22.99
N ILE A 37 0.75 5.76 23.36
CA ILE A 37 1.23 6.91 24.14
C ILE A 37 1.03 8.19 23.33
N TRP A 38 1.45 8.18 22.07
CA TRP A 38 1.26 9.30 21.15
C TRP A 38 -0.22 9.67 21.02
N LYS A 39 -1.10 8.67 20.86
CA LYS A 39 -2.55 8.85 20.72
C LYS A 39 -3.19 9.37 21.99
N GLN A 40 -2.71 8.96 23.16
CA GLN A 40 -3.17 9.52 24.44
C GLN A 40 -2.81 11.01 24.53
N GLN A 41 -1.62 11.40 24.08
CA GLN A 41 -1.14 12.77 24.16
C GLN A 41 -1.74 13.70 23.11
N TYR A 42 -1.90 13.25 21.87
CA TYR A 42 -2.27 14.10 20.73
C TYR A 42 -3.58 13.68 20.05
N GLY A 43 -4.24 12.61 20.49
CA GLY A 43 -5.43 12.06 19.84
C GLY A 43 -6.56 13.07 19.68
N TYR A 44 -6.71 13.99 20.65
CA TYR A 44 -7.70 15.07 20.58
C TYR A 44 -7.52 16.01 19.38
N LEU A 45 -6.31 16.08 18.79
CA LEU A 45 -6.04 16.89 17.60
C LEU A 45 -6.59 16.26 16.31
N LEU A 46 -6.78 14.93 16.31
CA LEU A 46 -7.29 14.19 15.15
C LEU A 46 -8.78 14.44 14.91
N ASP A 47 -9.53 14.77 15.97
CA ASP A 47 -10.97 15.01 15.91
C ASP A 47 -11.31 16.45 15.48
N LEU A 48 -10.30 17.32 15.37
CA LEU A 48 -10.50 18.70 14.95
C LEU A 48 -10.72 18.78 13.43
N PRO A 49 -11.60 19.68 12.94
CA PRO A 49 -11.79 19.90 11.51
C PRO A 49 -10.50 20.29 10.76
N THR A 50 -9.58 20.97 11.45
CA THR A 50 -8.26 21.35 10.91
C THR A 50 -7.24 20.22 10.96
N GLY A 51 -7.55 19.10 11.60
CA GLY A 51 -6.64 17.98 11.85
C GLY A 51 -6.51 16.99 10.68
N LEU A 52 -7.05 17.30 9.50
CA LEU A 52 -7.05 16.39 8.34
C LEU A 52 -5.65 15.93 7.95
N MET A 53 -4.69 16.87 7.87
CA MET A 53 -3.29 16.53 7.58
C MET A 53 -2.69 15.63 8.65
N LEU A 54 -2.89 15.94 9.93
CA LEU A 54 -2.38 15.12 11.02
C LEU A 54 -3.00 13.72 11.03
N LYS A 55 -4.29 13.61 10.72
CA LYS A 55 -5.00 12.32 10.57
C LYS A 55 -4.44 11.52 9.41
N PHE A 56 -4.14 12.18 8.30
CA PHE A 56 -3.50 11.56 7.15
C PHE A 56 -2.10 11.06 7.49
N SER A 57 -1.26 11.87 8.15
CA SER A 57 0.07 11.45 8.63
C SER A 57 -0.02 10.30 9.64
N TYR A 58 -1.02 10.30 10.52
CA TYR A 58 -1.31 9.19 11.44
C TYR A 58 -1.66 7.89 10.70
N CYS A 59 -2.50 7.94 9.67
CA CYS A 59 -2.79 6.78 8.83
C CYS A 59 -1.52 6.27 8.12
N ILE A 60 -0.70 7.17 7.56
CA ILE A 60 0.56 6.83 6.90
C ILE A 60 1.51 6.11 7.86
N ALA A 61 1.72 6.64 9.06
CA ALA A 61 2.62 6.04 10.04
C ALA A 61 2.20 4.61 10.42
N ASN A 62 0.89 4.37 10.53
CA ASN A 62 0.37 3.03 10.79
C ASN A 62 0.58 2.06 9.62
N VAL A 63 0.39 2.50 8.38
CA VAL A 63 0.69 1.67 7.18
C VAL A 63 2.18 1.33 7.13
N ILE A 64 3.06 2.30 7.33
CA ILE A 64 4.51 2.08 7.32
C ILE A 64 4.89 1.00 8.33
N LEU A 65 4.42 1.15 9.58
CA LEU A 65 4.74 0.21 10.65
C LEU A 65 4.19 -1.19 10.38
N ALA A 66 2.94 -1.29 9.91
CA ALA A 66 2.31 -2.55 9.60
C ALA A 66 3.04 -3.28 8.45
N LYS A 67 3.43 -2.55 7.40
CA LYS A 67 4.16 -3.10 6.25
C LYS A 67 5.58 -3.55 6.64
N ARG A 68 6.34 -2.75 7.39
CA ARG A 68 7.65 -3.16 7.94
C ARG A 68 7.55 -4.45 8.76
N THR A 69 6.51 -4.55 9.58
CA THR A 69 6.27 -5.73 10.39
C THR A 69 5.95 -6.95 9.52
N LEU A 70 5.13 -6.77 8.48
CA LEU A 70 4.84 -7.82 7.52
C LEU A 70 6.10 -8.29 6.80
N ASP A 71 6.91 -7.37 6.29
CA ASP A 71 8.13 -7.69 5.54
C ASP A 71 9.15 -8.44 6.40
N ARG A 72 9.27 -8.06 7.67
CA ARG A 72 10.13 -8.80 8.61
C ARG A 72 9.60 -10.21 8.87
N VAL A 73 8.30 -10.37 9.12
CA VAL A 73 7.69 -11.70 9.35
C VAL A 73 7.85 -12.59 8.11
N GLU A 74 7.65 -12.04 6.91
CA GLU A 74 7.85 -12.77 5.65
C GLU A 74 9.32 -13.15 5.43
N ALA A 75 10.26 -12.24 5.72
CA ALA A 75 11.69 -12.53 5.65
C ALA A 75 12.13 -13.61 6.66
N ASP A 76 11.65 -13.55 7.90
CA ASP A 76 11.95 -14.54 8.93
C ASP A 76 11.40 -15.92 8.56
N ALA A 77 10.20 -15.98 7.97
CA ALA A 77 9.62 -17.23 7.47
C ALA A 77 10.46 -17.85 6.34
N LEU A 78 10.97 -17.02 5.41
CA LEU A 78 11.86 -17.47 4.33
C LEU A 78 13.23 -17.96 4.86
N ASN A 79 13.78 -17.28 5.86
CA ASN A 79 15.04 -17.68 6.51
C ASN A 79 14.89 -19.03 7.24
N LEU A 80 13.79 -19.23 7.95
CA LEU A 80 13.50 -20.48 8.66
C LEU A 80 13.26 -21.65 7.68
N ALA A 81 12.52 -21.42 6.59
CA ALA A 81 12.32 -22.41 5.54
C ALA A 81 13.65 -22.80 4.86
N SER A 82 14.58 -21.84 4.70
CA SER A 82 15.91 -22.09 4.14
C SER A 82 16.81 -22.87 5.10
N SER A 83 16.67 -22.68 6.42
CA SER A 83 17.46 -23.42 7.41
C SER A 83 16.95 -24.84 7.65
N LEU A 84 15.69 -25.13 7.33
CA LEU A 84 15.02 -26.41 7.53
C LEU A 84 14.98 -27.29 6.26
N SER A 85 15.99 -27.21 5.40
CA SER A 85 16.11 -28.10 4.24
C SER A 85 16.89 -29.39 4.59
N PRO A 86 16.23 -30.52 4.93
CA PRO A 86 16.82 -31.83 4.69
C PRO A 86 16.51 -32.23 3.25
N GLN A 87 17.51 -32.80 2.59
CA GLN A 87 17.32 -33.39 1.28
C GLN A 87 16.16 -34.40 1.27
N THR A 88 15.52 -34.45 0.09
CA THR A 88 14.62 -35.48 -0.44
C THR A 88 13.11 -35.27 -0.27
N SER A 89 12.48 -35.23 -1.45
CA SER A 89 11.21 -35.89 -1.81
C SER A 89 10.11 -34.93 -2.27
N ARG A 90 9.83 -35.02 -3.57
CA ARG A 90 8.76 -34.37 -4.32
C ARG A 90 7.40 -34.61 -3.67
N SER A 91 6.72 -33.54 -3.24
CA SER A 91 5.26 -33.49 -3.19
C SER A 91 4.75 -32.06 -3.11
N SER A 92 3.92 -31.72 -4.10
CA SER A 92 2.83 -30.74 -4.08
C SER A 92 3.06 -29.42 -3.31
N THR A 93 3.40 -28.39 -4.07
CA THR A 93 3.27 -26.97 -3.73
C THR A 93 1.83 -26.63 -3.36
N VAL A 94 1.45 -26.85 -2.10
CA VAL A 94 0.28 -26.23 -1.48
C VAL A 94 0.81 -25.22 -0.48
N HIS A 95 0.64 -23.95 -0.87
CA HIS A 95 0.78 -22.71 -0.12
C HIS A 95 0.60 -22.87 1.41
N LEU A 96 1.69 -23.14 2.14
CA LEU A 96 1.76 -22.98 3.60
C LEU A 96 1.99 -21.51 3.92
N GLN A 97 1.02 -20.64 3.61
CA GLN A 97 0.97 -19.32 4.23
C GLN A 97 0.41 -19.51 5.65
N ASP A 98 1.20 -19.14 6.66
CA ASP A 98 0.75 -19.10 8.04
C ASP A 98 -0.51 -18.23 8.14
N PRO A 99 -1.62 -18.68 8.78
CA PRO A 99 -2.80 -17.84 9.00
C PRO A 99 -2.48 -16.46 9.62
N SER A 100 -1.38 -16.35 10.36
CA SER A 100 -0.87 -15.09 10.91
C SER A 100 -0.45 -14.08 9.83
N THR A 101 0.22 -14.51 8.75
CA THR A 101 0.68 -13.60 7.68
C THR A 101 -0.47 -13.10 6.84
N LYS A 102 -1.45 -13.96 6.51
CA LYS A 102 -2.68 -13.55 5.81
C LYS A 102 -3.48 -12.50 6.60
N SER A 103 -3.60 -12.69 7.91
CA SER A 103 -4.27 -11.71 8.78
C SER A 103 -3.56 -10.35 8.76
N LEU A 104 -2.22 -10.35 8.77
CA LEU A 104 -1.42 -9.13 8.74
C LEU A 104 -1.49 -8.45 7.36
N GLN A 105 -1.48 -9.20 6.26
CA GLN A 105 -1.70 -8.69 4.91
C GLN A 105 -3.06 -8.00 4.78
N GLY A 106 -4.13 -8.63 5.26
CA GLY A 106 -5.46 -8.01 5.28
C GLY A 106 -5.49 -6.71 6.11
N HIS A 107 -4.71 -6.65 7.18
CA HIS A 107 -4.59 -5.46 8.00
C HIS A 107 -3.81 -4.33 7.33
N VAL A 108 -2.71 -4.65 6.63
CA VAL A 108 -1.95 -3.70 5.81
C VAL A 108 -2.85 -3.13 4.70
N TYR A 109 -3.68 -3.96 4.08
CA TYR A 109 -4.68 -3.53 3.10
C TYR A 109 -5.68 -2.53 3.71
N GLU A 110 -6.25 -2.84 4.88
CA GLU A 110 -7.19 -1.97 5.58
C GLU A 110 -6.57 -0.61 5.93
N LEU A 111 -5.36 -0.61 6.50
CA LEU A 111 -4.66 0.63 6.82
C LEU A 111 -4.36 1.46 5.56
N SER A 112 -4.01 0.78 4.46
CA SER A 112 -3.75 1.45 3.17
C SER A 112 -5.02 2.09 2.62
N PHE A 113 -6.16 1.41 2.75
CA PHE A 113 -7.46 1.99 2.41
C PHE A 113 -7.78 3.23 3.27
N ARG A 114 -7.49 3.19 4.58
CA ARG A 114 -7.66 4.36 5.47
C ARG A 114 -6.77 5.55 5.08
N VAL A 115 -5.55 5.31 4.56
CA VAL A 115 -4.72 6.38 3.98
C VAL A 115 -5.43 7.05 2.80
N ILE A 116 -6.04 6.27 1.91
CA ILE A 116 -6.80 6.81 0.78
C ILE A 116 -8.01 7.61 1.27
N GLN A 117 -8.76 7.10 2.25
CA GLN A 117 -9.89 7.81 2.85
C GLN A 117 -9.46 9.13 3.50
N ALA A 118 -8.32 9.15 4.21
CA ALA A 118 -7.79 10.36 4.82
C ALA A 118 -7.33 11.37 3.75
N PHE A 119 -6.72 10.89 2.67
CA PHE A 119 -6.30 11.75 1.56
C PHE A 119 -7.48 12.38 0.81
N ILE A 120 -8.55 11.62 0.50
CA ILE A 120 -9.73 12.18 -0.15
C ILE A 120 -10.51 13.14 0.75
N ALA A 121 -10.36 13.04 2.08
CA ALA A 121 -10.94 14.00 3.01
C ALA A 121 -10.26 15.38 2.93
N ILE A 122 -9.01 15.44 2.46
CA ILE A 122 -8.32 16.71 2.17
C ILE A 122 -8.97 17.34 0.91
N PRO A 123 -9.29 18.64 0.91
CA PRO A 123 -9.87 19.30 -0.27
C PRO A 123 -8.98 19.16 -1.50
N SER A 124 -9.60 18.88 -2.66
CA SER A 124 -8.90 18.69 -3.95
C SER A 124 -8.09 19.92 -4.39
N SER A 125 -8.44 21.11 -3.91
CA SER A 125 -7.70 22.35 -4.10
C SER A 125 -6.35 22.41 -3.38
N SER A 126 -6.08 21.47 -2.47
CA SER A 126 -4.87 21.43 -1.65
C SER A 126 -4.14 20.08 -1.69
N SER A 127 -4.84 18.99 -1.99
CA SER A 127 -4.24 17.65 -2.00
C SER A 127 -3.24 17.41 -3.14
N GLY A 128 -3.27 18.23 -4.20
CA GLY A 128 -2.30 18.18 -5.29
C GLY A 128 -0.94 18.80 -4.94
N ASP A 129 -0.91 19.72 -3.97
CA ASP A 129 0.29 20.48 -3.60
C ASP A 129 0.98 19.91 -2.35
N LEU A 130 0.65 18.66 -1.97
CA LEU A 130 1.24 18.03 -0.81
C LEU A 130 2.72 17.72 -1.04
N PRO A 131 3.54 17.71 0.03
CA PRO A 131 4.94 17.31 -0.06
C PRO A 131 5.11 15.94 -0.74
N GLU A 132 6.21 15.75 -1.47
CA GLU A 132 6.47 14.51 -2.23
C GLU A 132 6.36 13.23 -1.37
N PHE A 133 6.84 13.30 -0.13
CA PHE A 133 6.69 12.24 0.87
C PHE A 133 5.24 11.72 0.98
N HIS A 134 4.27 12.62 1.04
CA HIS A 134 2.86 12.27 1.19
C HIS A 134 2.31 11.65 -0.10
N SER A 135 2.68 12.23 -1.25
CA SER A 135 2.32 11.69 -2.57
C SER A 135 2.85 10.26 -2.75
N LEU A 136 4.07 10.00 -2.28
CA LEU A 136 4.68 8.67 -2.29
C LEU A 136 3.88 7.69 -1.43
N CYS A 137 3.50 8.08 -0.22
CA CYS A 137 2.71 7.23 0.67
C CYS A 137 1.32 6.91 0.12
N VAL A 138 0.69 7.87 -0.58
CA VAL A 138 -0.59 7.64 -1.29
C VAL A 138 -0.40 6.67 -2.44
N ALA A 139 0.60 6.88 -3.28
CA ALA A 139 0.90 5.97 -4.39
C ALA A 139 1.18 4.55 -3.88
N TYR A 140 2.00 4.40 -2.85
CA TYR A 140 2.30 3.11 -2.25
C TYR A 140 1.05 2.43 -1.66
N SER A 141 0.21 3.17 -0.94
CA SER A 141 -1.04 2.64 -0.39
C SER A 141 -1.96 2.14 -1.51
N LEU A 142 -2.06 2.86 -2.63
CA LEU A 142 -2.81 2.40 -3.81
C LEU A 142 -2.21 1.14 -4.44
N LEU A 143 -0.87 1.04 -4.51
CA LEU A 143 -0.20 -0.16 -5.03
C LEU A 143 -0.48 -1.38 -4.15
N ILE A 144 -0.49 -1.22 -2.83
CA ILE A 144 -0.91 -2.26 -1.88
C ILE A 144 -2.33 -2.73 -2.22
N LEU A 145 -3.28 -1.80 -2.41
CA LEU A 145 -4.66 -2.14 -2.79
C LEU A 145 -4.75 -2.85 -4.15
N GLY A 146 -3.82 -2.56 -5.06
CA GLY A 146 -3.70 -3.18 -6.37
C GLY A 146 -2.89 -4.48 -6.41
N GLN A 147 -2.22 -4.86 -5.33
CA GLN A 147 -1.35 -6.03 -5.24
C GLN A 147 -2.08 -7.26 -4.67
N TYR A 148 -2.95 -7.05 -3.68
CA TYR A 148 -3.67 -8.14 -3.05
C TYR A 148 -4.92 -8.51 -3.86
N ASP A 149 -5.06 -9.79 -4.20
CA ASP A 149 -6.19 -10.33 -4.96
C ASP A 149 -7.47 -10.50 -4.12
N GLU A 150 -7.34 -10.58 -2.79
CA GLU A 150 -8.46 -10.78 -1.87
C GLU A 150 -8.75 -9.51 -1.06
N MET A 151 -9.97 -9.01 -1.16
CA MET A 151 -10.42 -7.86 -0.39
C MET A 151 -10.77 -8.31 1.04
N PRO A 152 -10.22 -7.67 2.08
CA PRO A 152 -10.57 -7.99 3.46
C PRO A 152 -12.08 -7.81 3.72
N PRO A 153 -12.74 -8.70 4.48
CA PRO A 153 -14.17 -8.61 4.76
C PRO A 153 -14.54 -7.36 5.59
N ALA A 154 -13.57 -6.72 6.24
CA ALA A 154 -13.76 -5.49 7.00
C ALA A 154 -14.06 -4.27 6.11
N ILE A 155 -13.74 -4.32 4.82
CA ILE A 155 -13.91 -3.20 3.90
C ILE A 155 -15.17 -3.42 3.07
N ALA A 156 -16.10 -2.48 3.16
CA ALA A 156 -17.29 -2.50 2.34
C ALA A 156 -16.92 -2.15 0.89
N LYS A 157 -17.32 -3.01 -0.06
CA LYS A 157 -16.97 -2.88 -1.48
C LYS A 157 -17.39 -1.53 -2.08
N ASN A 158 -18.54 -1.01 -1.67
CA ASN A 158 -19.05 0.31 -2.09
C ASN A 158 -18.14 1.46 -1.62
N GLU A 159 -17.59 1.37 -0.41
CA GLU A 159 -16.66 2.38 0.11
C GLU A 159 -15.36 2.38 -0.68
N LEU A 160 -14.82 1.20 -0.98
CA LEU A 160 -13.62 1.06 -1.81
C LEU A 160 -13.86 1.63 -3.22
N TYR A 161 -14.98 1.28 -3.84
CA TYR A 161 -15.38 1.83 -5.14
C TYR A 161 -15.46 3.35 -5.11
N SER A 162 -16.18 3.94 -4.16
CA SER A 162 -16.34 5.39 -4.05
C SER A 162 -15.01 6.11 -3.84
N ALA A 163 -14.12 5.57 -3.01
CA ALA A 163 -12.80 6.16 -2.77
C ALA A 163 -11.91 6.10 -4.02
N LEU A 164 -11.83 4.95 -4.69
CA LEU A 164 -11.02 4.82 -5.91
C LEU A 164 -11.60 5.66 -7.06
N GLN A 165 -12.93 5.78 -7.15
CA GLN A 165 -13.59 6.61 -8.15
C GLN A 165 -13.26 8.09 -7.93
N GLU A 166 -13.30 8.54 -6.68
CA GLU A 166 -12.92 9.90 -6.31
C GLU A 166 -11.44 10.19 -6.62
N MET A 167 -10.55 9.24 -6.32
CA MET A 167 -9.13 9.34 -6.67
C MET A 167 -8.92 9.46 -8.18
N LYS A 168 -9.60 8.62 -8.97
CA LYS A 168 -9.53 8.65 -10.43
C LYS A 168 -10.06 9.96 -10.99
N ARG A 169 -11.19 10.45 -10.46
CA ARG A 169 -11.77 11.75 -10.82
C ARG A 169 -10.78 12.89 -10.57
N ARG A 170 -10.17 12.97 -9.37
CA ARG A 170 -9.16 13.99 -9.03
C ARG A 170 -7.94 13.95 -9.95
N CYS A 171 -7.43 12.76 -10.24
CA CYS A 171 -6.27 12.55 -11.12
C CYS A 171 -6.55 12.95 -12.58
N ASN A 172 -7.80 12.87 -13.02
CA ASN A 172 -8.20 13.24 -14.38
C ASN A 172 -8.48 14.75 -14.51
N GLU A 173 -8.98 15.38 -13.45
CA GLU A 173 -9.30 16.81 -13.44
C GLU A 173 -8.09 17.71 -13.20
N SER A 174 -7.02 17.19 -12.59
CA SER A 174 -5.84 17.97 -12.24
C SER A 174 -4.54 17.25 -12.60
N ASN A 175 -3.61 18.00 -13.21
CA ASN A 175 -2.24 17.55 -13.45
C ASN A 175 -1.31 17.79 -12.25
N ALA A 176 -1.82 18.28 -11.11
CA ALA A 176 -1.02 18.51 -9.90
C ALA A 176 -0.55 17.20 -9.24
N TYR A 177 -1.28 16.09 -9.45
CA TYR A 177 -0.90 14.80 -8.88
C TYR A 177 0.26 14.16 -9.63
N SER A 178 1.19 13.57 -8.88
CA SER A 178 2.35 12.90 -9.45
C SER A 178 1.94 11.74 -10.37
N VAL A 179 2.78 11.45 -11.36
CA VAL A 179 2.58 10.31 -12.27
C VAL A 179 2.47 8.99 -11.49
N ALA A 180 3.22 8.86 -10.39
CA ALA A 180 3.18 7.69 -9.52
C ALA A 180 1.78 7.49 -8.90
N VAL A 181 1.16 8.55 -8.38
CA VAL A 181 -0.21 8.46 -7.83
C VAL A 181 -1.19 8.04 -8.94
N ARG A 182 -1.12 8.68 -10.11
CA ARG A 182 -2.02 8.38 -11.24
C ARG A 182 -1.94 6.92 -11.69
N LEU A 183 -0.72 6.41 -11.90
CA LEU A 183 -0.51 5.01 -12.29
C LEU A 183 -0.99 4.03 -11.21
N SER A 184 -0.76 4.37 -9.93
CA SER A 184 -1.16 3.52 -8.82
C SER A 184 -2.68 3.48 -8.67
N VAL A 185 -3.39 4.58 -8.93
CA VAL A 185 -4.86 4.62 -8.97
C VAL A 185 -5.39 3.70 -10.06
N GLU A 186 -4.85 3.77 -11.28
CA GLU A 186 -5.30 2.90 -12.38
C GLU A 186 -5.06 1.42 -12.04
N ARG A 187 -3.90 1.08 -11.48
CA ARG A 187 -3.60 -0.29 -11.05
C ARG A 187 -4.57 -0.80 -9.98
N ALA A 188 -4.87 0.02 -8.97
CA ALA A 188 -5.83 -0.33 -7.92
C ALA A 188 -7.25 -0.49 -8.49
N TRP A 189 -7.64 0.38 -9.41
CA TRP A 189 -8.93 0.34 -10.09
C TRP A 189 -9.11 -0.92 -10.95
N ASP A 190 -8.10 -1.27 -11.75
CA ASP A 190 -8.11 -2.48 -12.57
C ASP A 190 -8.18 -3.75 -11.72
N ASN A 191 -7.47 -3.76 -10.58
CA ASN A 191 -7.56 -4.84 -9.60
C ASN A 191 -8.98 -4.99 -9.04
N PHE A 192 -9.58 -3.88 -8.60
CA PHE A 192 -10.95 -3.86 -8.09
C PHE A 192 -11.96 -4.42 -9.10
N LEU A 193 -11.86 -4.01 -10.38
CA LEU A 193 -12.72 -4.52 -11.44
C LEU A 193 -12.50 -6.00 -11.74
N ARG A 194 -11.25 -6.49 -11.66
CA ARG A 194 -10.94 -7.91 -11.85
C ARG A 194 -11.59 -8.76 -10.75
N VAL A 195 -11.46 -8.35 -9.49
CA VAL A 195 -12.06 -9.03 -8.34
C VAL A 195 -13.59 -9.01 -8.41
N ASP A 196 -14.18 -7.92 -8.93
CA ASP A 196 -15.63 -7.85 -9.18
C ASP A 196 -16.08 -8.77 -10.33
N GLY A 197 -15.33 -8.78 -11.44
CA GLY A 197 -15.60 -9.60 -12.60
C GLY A 197 -15.52 -11.10 -12.31
N VAL A 198 -14.57 -11.54 -11.48
CA VAL A 198 -14.45 -12.96 -11.07
C VAL A 198 -15.65 -13.40 -10.23
N ASN A 199 -16.20 -12.52 -9.37
CA ASN A 199 -17.41 -12.82 -8.60
C ASN A 199 -18.70 -12.82 -9.45
N SER A 200 -18.64 -12.40 -10.73
CA SER A 200 -19.78 -12.45 -11.66
C SER A 200 -19.72 -13.63 -12.64
N VAL A 201 -18.63 -14.42 -12.69
CA VAL A 201 -18.43 -15.48 -13.69
C VAL A 201 -18.71 -16.90 -13.17
N GLU A 202 -19.17 -17.07 -11.93
CA GLU A 202 -19.61 -18.37 -11.40
C GLU A 202 -21.09 -18.71 -11.66
N VAL A 203 -21.68 -18.29 -12.77
CA VAL A 203 -22.85 -18.99 -13.35
C VAL A 203 -22.77 -18.87 -14.87
N VAL A 204 -22.17 -19.87 -15.51
CA VAL A 204 -22.65 -20.57 -16.73
C VAL A 204 -21.56 -21.61 -17.03
N ARG A 205 -21.71 -22.76 -16.39
CA ARG A 205 -21.14 -24.01 -16.88
C ARG A 205 -21.89 -24.34 -18.17
N GLN A 206 -21.30 -24.04 -19.32
CA GLN A 206 -21.74 -24.66 -20.57
C GLN A 206 -20.55 -25.24 -21.31
N GLU A 207 -20.53 -26.57 -21.23
CA GLU A 207 -19.75 -27.47 -22.04
C GLU A 207 -19.82 -27.08 -23.52
N SER A 208 -18.67 -26.98 -24.17
CA SER A 208 -18.54 -27.27 -25.60
C SER A 208 -17.07 -27.59 -25.90
N GLN A 209 -16.83 -28.89 -26.05
CA GLN A 209 -15.68 -29.44 -26.76
C GLN A 209 -15.59 -28.84 -28.17
N PHE A 210 -14.38 -28.64 -28.72
CA PHE A 210 -13.93 -29.29 -29.97
C PHE A 210 -12.51 -28.81 -30.39
N HIS A 211 -11.60 -29.78 -30.43
CA HIS A 211 -10.51 -30.04 -31.40
C HIS A 211 -9.57 -28.93 -31.93
N SER A 212 -8.29 -29.16 -31.62
CA SER A 212 -7.04 -28.92 -32.37
C SER A 212 -7.10 -28.56 -33.87
N HIS A 213 -6.24 -27.61 -34.30
CA HIS A 213 -5.19 -27.82 -35.31
C HIS A 213 -4.26 -26.60 -35.49
N ALA A 214 -3.00 -26.87 -35.84
CA ALA A 214 -1.89 -25.93 -36.04
C ALA A 214 -1.69 -25.49 -37.51
N ALA A 215 -1.10 -24.31 -37.74
CA ALA A 215 -0.17 -23.91 -38.84
C ALA A 215 0.10 -22.38 -38.74
N GLN A 216 1.30 -21.90 -38.41
CA GLN A 216 2.50 -21.60 -39.23
C GLN A 216 2.43 -20.43 -40.24
N SER A 217 3.18 -19.35 -39.90
CA SER A 217 4.03 -18.47 -40.75
C SER A 217 3.33 -17.53 -41.77
N THR A 218 3.77 -16.31 -42.13
CA THR A 218 5.10 -15.69 -42.26
C THR A 218 4.99 -14.14 -42.35
N SER A 219 5.94 -13.43 -41.72
CA SER A 219 6.72 -12.25 -42.19
C SER A 219 6.06 -11.06 -42.93
N ALA A 220 6.23 -9.85 -42.40
CA ALA A 220 6.86 -8.73 -43.14
C ALA A 220 7.38 -7.62 -42.21
N ASN A 221 8.66 -7.29 -42.39
CA ASN A 221 9.45 -6.29 -41.69
C ASN A 221 8.91 -4.86 -41.80
N LYS A 222 8.96 -4.12 -40.69
CA LYS A 222 9.32 -2.69 -40.70
C LYS A 222 10.01 -2.34 -39.38
N ALA A 223 11.33 -2.52 -39.37
CA ALA A 223 12.21 -1.97 -38.37
C ALA A 223 12.32 -0.45 -38.59
N CYS A 224 11.66 0.33 -37.74
CA CYS A 224 12.02 1.71 -37.49
C CYS A 224 12.86 1.73 -36.22
N HIS A 225 14.18 1.83 -36.39
CA HIS A 225 15.09 2.25 -35.34
C HIS A 225 14.69 3.66 -34.90
N ASN A 226 14.08 3.78 -33.73
CA ASN A 226 14.12 5.01 -32.95
C ASN A 226 14.83 4.68 -31.64
N SER A 227 16.11 5.02 -31.58
CA SER A 227 16.83 5.20 -30.33
C SER A 227 16.16 6.35 -29.57
N GLY A 228 15.43 6.02 -28.52
CA GLY A 228 14.77 7.01 -27.67
C GLY A 228 14.47 6.40 -26.31
N ALA A 229 15.46 6.51 -25.41
CA ALA A 229 15.34 6.36 -23.96
C ALA A 229 14.29 5.33 -23.51
N GLY A 230 14.66 4.06 -23.62
CA GLY A 230 14.08 3.01 -22.77
C GLY A 230 14.48 3.29 -21.33
N GLY A 231 13.83 4.25 -20.70
CA GLY A 231 13.76 4.32 -19.25
C GLY A 231 12.94 3.12 -18.81
N GLN A 232 13.62 2.00 -18.54
CA GLN A 232 13.18 1.16 -17.44
C GLN A 232 12.93 2.15 -16.30
N VAL A 233 11.66 2.31 -15.92
CA VAL A 233 11.36 2.89 -14.63
C VAL A 233 11.99 1.88 -13.68
N GLU A 234 13.24 2.14 -13.29
CA GLU A 234 13.87 1.52 -12.15
C GLU A 234 12.76 1.52 -11.11
N SER A 235 12.35 0.32 -10.72
CA SER A 235 11.41 0.10 -9.63
C SER A 235 11.83 1.07 -8.56
N LEU A 236 11.08 2.16 -8.36
CA LEU A 236 11.29 3.02 -7.21
C LEU A 236 11.29 2.03 -6.06
N ASP A 237 12.43 1.89 -5.39
CA ASP A 237 12.62 0.94 -4.32
C ASP A 237 11.84 1.50 -3.12
N LEU A 238 10.51 1.40 -3.25
CA LEU A 238 9.53 1.82 -2.28
C LEU A 238 9.76 1.03 -1.00
N ASP A 239 10.24 -0.22 -1.12
CA ASP A 239 10.64 -1.02 0.00
C ASP A 239 11.87 -0.41 0.71
N PHE A 240 12.89 0.11 0.00
CA PHE A 240 13.97 0.89 0.63
C PHE A 240 13.46 2.13 1.37
N PHE A 241 12.55 2.89 0.78
CA PHE A 241 11.97 4.07 1.42
C PHE A 241 11.18 3.71 2.69
N PHE A 242 10.29 2.72 2.58
CA PHE A 242 9.46 2.27 3.70
C PHE A 242 10.28 1.55 4.76
N ASN A 243 11.42 0.93 4.45
CA ASN A 243 12.33 0.32 5.41
C ASN A 243 13.28 1.30 6.13
N GLY A 244 13.13 2.61 5.90
CA GLY A 244 13.86 3.63 6.67
C GLY A 244 14.89 4.43 5.88
N GLY A 245 15.06 4.19 4.58
CA GLY A 245 16.10 4.82 3.76
C GLY A 245 16.12 6.35 3.73
N TYR A 246 14.99 7.03 4.03
CA TYR A 246 14.92 8.49 4.18
C TYR A 246 14.75 8.95 5.64
N LEU A 247 14.28 8.07 6.54
CA LEU A 247 14.17 8.40 7.97
C LEU A 247 15.54 8.36 8.66
N ASP A 248 16.48 7.55 8.17
CA ASP A 248 17.88 7.56 8.64
C ASP A 248 18.63 8.86 8.29
N LEU A 249 18.13 9.63 7.30
CA LEU A 249 18.72 10.93 6.94
C LEU A 249 18.32 12.05 7.93
N LEU A 250 17.30 11.80 8.75
CA LEU A 250 16.91 12.65 9.86
C LEU A 250 17.63 12.12 11.10
N ASP A 251 18.88 12.54 11.28
CA ASP A 251 19.62 12.36 12.53
C ASP A 251 18.99 13.30 13.60
N VAL A 252 17.85 12.86 14.16
CA VAL A 252 17.01 13.64 15.08
C VAL A 252 17.60 13.71 16.49
N ASP A 253 18.70 13.00 16.77
CA ASP A 253 19.37 13.02 18.07
C ASP A 253 19.90 14.41 18.45
N ASN A 254 19.92 15.37 17.50
CA ASN A 254 20.26 16.78 17.76
C ASN A 254 19.06 17.73 17.97
N PHE A 255 17.80 17.27 17.87
CA PHE A 255 16.62 18.17 17.92
C PHE A 255 15.81 18.09 19.21
N LEU A 256 16.16 17.20 20.14
CA LEU A 256 15.50 17.09 21.45
C LEU A 256 16.53 17.19 22.59
N VAL A 257 17.04 18.41 22.81
CA VAL A 257 17.65 18.85 24.08
C VAL A 257 16.85 20.03 24.62
#